data_AF-A0A957EU97-F1
#
_entry.id   AF-A0A957EU97-F1
#
_cell.length_a   1.000
_cell.length_b   1.000
_cell.length_c   1.000
_cell.angle_alpha   90.00
_cell.angle_beta   90.00
_cell.angle_gamma   90.00
#
_symmetry.space_group_name_H-M   'P 1'
#
loop_
_entity.id
_entity.type
_entity.pdbx_description
1 polymer ?
#
loop_
_entity_poly.entity_id
_entity_poly.type
_entity_poly.pdbx_seq_one_letter_code
_entity_poly.pdbx_strand_id
1 'polypeptide(L)' 'MATLAENKAALKKIVEGGIATKVRILSARDACPVCRASAGAYAFDEVPELPHEGCSHADGCRCYYAPVLDRHGP' A
#
# COMPACT_ATOMS: atom_id res chain seq x y z
N MET A 1 6.95 3.68 12.70
CA MET A 1 5.63 3.82 12.06
C MET A 1 5.83 4.70 10.85
N ALA A 2 5.35 4.30 9.67
CA ALA A 2 5.48 5.14 8.48
C ALA A 2 4.45 6.27 8.54
N THR A 3 4.92 7.50 8.47
CA THR A 3 4.13 8.71 8.36
C THR A 3 3.45 8.79 6.99
N LEU A 4 2.43 9.64 6.88
CA LEU A 4 1.73 9.90 5.62
C LEU A 4 2.71 10.34 4.50
N ALA A 5 3.74 11.10 4.84
CA ALA A 5 4.80 11.52 3.92
C ALA A 5 5.65 10.33 3.42
N GLU A 6 6.01 9.40 4.32
CA GLU A 6 6.77 8.20 3.96
C GLU A 6 5.96 7.26 3.06
N ASN A 7 4.66 7.08 3.33
CA ASN A 7 3.76 6.28 2.50
C ASN A 7 3.62 6.87 1.09
N LYS A 8 3.44 8.19 0.99
CA LYS A 8 3.34 8.89 -0.29
C LYS A 8 4.64 8.81 -1.09
N ALA A 9 5.78 8.93 -0.41
CA ALA A 9 7.09 8.77 -1.05
C ALA A 9 7.33 7.32 -1.53
N ALA A 10 6.90 6.31 -0.76
CA ALA A 10 6.99 4.91 -1.15
C ALA A 10 6.13 4.61 -2.38
N LEU A 11 4.87 5.10 -2.40
CA LEU A 11 3.99 4.96 -3.56
C LEU A 11 4.60 5.62 -4.81
N LYS A 12 5.07 6.86 -4.67
CA LYS A 12 5.72 7.59 -5.76
C LYS A 12 6.91 6.83 -6.33
N LYS A 13 7.78 6.28 -5.48
CA LYS A 13 8.93 5.46 -5.92
C LYS A 13 8.51 4.21 -6.71
N ILE A 14 7.40 3.57 -6.33
CA ILE A 14 6.89 2.39 -7.04
C ILE A 14 6.35 2.78 -8.42
N VAL A 15 5.57 3.85 -8.49
CA VAL A 15 4.96 4.35 -9.74
C VAL A 15 6.05 4.86 -10.70
N GLU A 16 6.96 5.71 -10.21
CA GLU A 16 8.04 6.29 -11.03
C GLU A 16 9.15 5.30 -11.36
N GLY A 17 9.29 4.20 -10.59
CA GLY A 17 10.28 3.17 -10.84
C GLY A 17 10.08 2.41 -12.15
N GLY A 18 8.90 2.47 -12.76
CA GLY A 18 8.61 1.94 -14.11
C GLY A 18 8.67 0.42 -14.27
N ILE A 19 9.04 -0.32 -13.21
CA ILE A 19 9.11 -1.79 -13.21
C ILE A 19 7.82 -2.45 -12.74
N ALA A 20 7.01 -1.75 -11.94
CA ALA A 20 5.77 -2.26 -11.42
C ALA A 20 4.65 -2.12 -12.45
N THR A 21 3.70 -3.03 -12.43
CA THR A 21 2.46 -2.95 -13.22
C THR A 21 1.26 -2.56 -12.35
N LYS A 22 1.32 -2.88 -11.06
CA LYS A 22 0.30 -2.56 -10.05
C LYS A 22 0.96 -2.28 -8.71
N VAL A 23 0.20 -1.70 -7.78
CA VAL A 23 0.60 -1.53 -6.38
C VAL A 23 -0.27 -2.43 -5.52
N ARG A 24 0.36 -3.18 -4.63
CA ARG A 24 -0.35 -3.96 -3.61
C ARG A 24 -0.24 -3.28 -2.26
N ILE A 25 -1.37 -3.21 -1.56
CA ILE A 25 -1.41 -2.84 -0.15
C ILE A 25 -1.33 -4.13 0.67
N LEU A 26 -0.32 -4.19 1.54
CA LEU A 26 -0.13 -5.28 2.47
C LEU A 26 -0.47 -4.79 3.88
N SER A 27 -1.43 -5.46 4.52
CA SER A 27 -1.78 -5.23 5.91
C SER A 27 -0.99 -6.15 6.83
N ALA A 28 -0.46 -5.63 7.94
CA ALA A 28 0.10 -6.47 9.00
C ALA A 28 -0.97 -7.38 9.65
N ARG A 29 -0.53 -8.45 10.33
CA ARG A 29 -1.46 -9.39 11.01
C ARG A 29 -2.30 -8.72 12.09
N ASP A 30 -1.72 -7.74 12.79
CA ASP A 30 -2.37 -6.95 13.83
C ASP A 30 -3.24 -5.80 13.27
N ALA A 31 -3.30 -5.62 11.96
CA ALA A 31 -4.04 -4.52 11.35
C ALA A 31 -5.55 -4.54 11.69
N CYS A 32 -6.14 -3.34 11.76
CA CYS A 32 -7.56 -3.16 12.03
C CYS A 32 -8.43 -3.72 10.87
N PRO A 33 -9.75 -3.90 11.09
CA PRO A 33 -10.66 -4.44 10.07
C PRO A 33 -10.65 -3.66 8.75
N VAL A 34 -10.56 -2.32 8.81
CA VAL A 34 -10.49 -1.46 7.62
C VAL A 34 -9.24 -1.77 6.81
N CYS A 35 -8.08 -1.77 7.45
CA CYS A 35 -6.79 -2.09 6.82
C CYS A 35 -6.76 -3.47 6.18
N ARG A 36 -7.40 -4.47 6.81
CA ARG A 36 -7.51 -5.82 6.22
C ARG A 36 -8.44 -5.85 5.01
N ALA A 37 -9.56 -5.13 5.07
CA ALA A 37 -10.50 -5.05 3.96
C ALA A 37 -9.89 -4.34 2.73
N SER A 38 -9.03 -3.35 2.96
CA SER A 38 -8.31 -2.62 1.92
C SER A 38 -7.02 -3.30 1.45
N ALA A 39 -6.66 -4.47 2.00
CA ALA A 39 -5.48 -5.21 1.56
C ALA A 39 -5.76 -5.88 0.20
N GLY A 40 -5.04 -5.47 -0.84
CA GLY A 40 -5.34 -5.88 -2.21
C GLY A 40 -4.35 -5.31 -3.22
N ALA A 41 -4.47 -5.74 -4.47
CA ALA A 41 -3.70 -5.19 -5.59
C ALA A 41 -4.57 -4.18 -6.36
N TYR A 42 -4.03 -3.01 -6.61
CA TYR A 42 -4.69 -1.86 -7.21
C TYR A 42 -3.88 -1.35 -8.42
N ALA A 43 -4.57 -0.82 -9.42
CA ALA A 43 -3.94 -0.01 -10.46
C ALA A 43 -3.40 1.28 -9.85
N PHE A 44 -2.44 1.94 -10.51
CA PHE A 44 -1.73 3.10 -9.97
C PHE A 44 -2.63 4.31 -9.64
N ASP A 45 -3.75 4.43 -10.35
CA ASP A 45 -4.79 5.45 -10.20
C ASP A 45 -5.89 5.05 -9.19
N GLU A 46 -6.00 3.77 -8.86
CA GLU A 46 -7.00 3.24 -7.92
C GLU A 46 -6.42 2.94 -6.53
N VAL A 47 -5.14 3.24 -6.30
CA VAL A 47 -4.49 2.95 -5.01
C VAL A 47 -5.03 3.88 -3.92
N PRO A 48 -5.69 3.34 -2.87
CA PRO A 48 -6.13 4.19 -1.77
C PRO A 48 -4.93 4.73 -0.98
N GLU A 49 -5.04 5.98 -0.53
CA GLU A 49 -3.99 6.61 0.28
C GLU A 49 -3.88 5.94 1.66
N LEU A 50 -2.63 5.80 2.13
CA LEU A 50 -2.30 5.33 3.46
C LEU A 50 -1.86 6.50 4.34
N PRO A 51 -2.36 6.63 5.58
CA PRO A 51 -3.27 5.72 6.29
C PRO A 51 -4.70 5.74 5.74
N HIS A 52 -5.38 4.58 5.76
CA HIS A 52 -6.80 4.50 5.36
C HIS A 52 -7.67 5.40 6.22
N GLU A 53 -8.64 6.05 5.60
CA GLU A 53 -9.69 6.77 6.31
C GLU A 53 -10.43 5.80 7.26
N GLY A 54 -10.61 6.21 8.51
CA GLY A 54 -11.21 5.35 9.54
C GLY A 54 -10.28 4.28 10.12
N CYS A 55 -8.96 4.35 9.90
CA CYS A 55 -8.01 3.47 10.57
C CYS A 55 -8.10 3.62 12.10
N SER A 56 -8.60 2.58 12.77
CA SER A 56 -8.82 2.56 14.22
C SER A 56 -7.70 1.88 15.03
N HIS A 57 -6.56 1.57 14.42
CA HIS A 57 -5.47 0.86 15.10
C HIS A 57 -4.75 1.80 16.08
N ALA A 58 -4.50 1.33 17.32
CA ALA A 58 -3.92 2.13 18.40
C ALA A 58 -2.55 2.74 18.05
N ASP A 59 -1.72 1.97 17.35
CA ASP A 59 -0.38 2.40 16.90
C ASP A 59 -0.35 3.03 15.49
N GLY A 60 -1.51 3.46 14.97
CA GLY A 60 -1.63 3.98 13.62
C GLY A 60 -1.66 2.90 12.53
N CYS A 61 -1.73 3.33 11.26
CA CYS A 61 -1.89 2.40 10.15
C CYS A 61 -0.67 1.48 9.99
N ARG A 62 -0.93 0.18 9.94
CA ARG A 62 0.07 -0.89 9.78
C ARG A 62 0.12 -1.45 8.35
N CYS A 63 -0.41 -0.70 7.40
CA CYS A 63 -0.36 -1.05 5.98
C CYS A 63 0.88 -0.46 5.32
N TYR A 64 1.35 -1.10 4.24
CA TYR A 64 2.44 -0.59 3.41
C TYR A 64 2.20 -0.92 1.93
N TYR A 65 2.75 -0.09 1.05
CA TYR A 65 2.74 -0.32 -0.39
C TYR A 65 3.86 -1.27 -0.82
N ALA A 66 3.53 -2.21 -1.70
CA ALA A 66 4.48 -3.10 -2.34
C ALA A 66 4.26 -3.09 -3.86
N PRO A 67 5.34 -3.04 -4.66
CA PRO A 67 5.23 -3.16 -6.11
C PRO A 67 4.78 -4.57 -6.50
N VAL A 68 3.86 -4.66 -7.45
CA VAL A 68 3.55 -5.93 -8.15
C VAL A 68 4.28 -5.91 -9.47
N LEU A 69 5.12 -6.92 -9.68
CA LEU A 69 5.83 -7.15 -10.93
C LEU A 69 5.08 -8.22 -11.72
N ASP A 70 4.41 -7.85 -12.79
CA ASP A 70 3.76 -8.77 -13.73
C ASP A 70 4.67 -9.05 -14.95
N ARG A 71 5.98 -9.11 -14.71
CA ARG A 71 6.89 -9.66 -15.71
C ARG A 71 6.79 -11.17 -15.61
N HIS A 72 6.14 -11.78 -16.60
CA HIS A 72 6.38 -13.18 -16.94
C HIS A 72 7.89 -13.41 -16.90
N GLY A 73 8.34 -14.30 -16.01
CA GLY A 73 9.72 -14.76 -16.00
C GLY A 73 10.08 -15.42 -17.34
N PRO A 74 11.38 -15.51 -17.68
CA PRO A 74 11.83 -16.18 -18.89
C PRO A 74 11.36 -17.64 -18.98
#